data_AF-X0T5T4-F1
#
_entry.id   AF-X0T5T4-F1
#
_cell.length_a   1.000
_cell.length_b   1.000
_cell.length_c   1.000
_cell.angle_alpha   90.00
_cell.angle_beta   90.00
_cell.angle_gamma   90.00
#
_symmetry.space_group_name_H-M   'P 1'
#
loop_
_entity.id
_entity.type
_entity.pdbx_description
1 polymer ?
#
loop_
_entity_poly.entity_id
_entity_poly.type
_entity_poly.pdbx_seq_one_letter_code
_entity_poly.pdbx_strand_id
1 'polypeptide(L)' 'MGARPMQWKVGQVKITKVVEMETVGSTRFILPAATHDEIRKLPWLIPHFATEEGRLKMSIHSLVVETPA' A
#
# COMPACT_ATOMS: atom_id res chain seq x y z
N MET A 1 15.15 -13.72 -5.64
CA MET A 1 16.13 -12.70 -5.19
C MET A 1 15.33 -11.65 -4.41
N GLY A 2 15.43 -11.61 -3.08
CA GLY A 2 14.60 -10.70 -2.27
C GLY A 2 14.92 -9.24 -2.58
N ALA A 3 13.89 -8.41 -2.80
CA ALA A 3 14.07 -6.98 -3.00
C ALA A 3 14.76 -6.38 -1.76
N ARG A 4 15.73 -5.48 -1.96
CA ARG A 4 16.34 -4.77 -0.84
C ARG A 4 15.26 -3.93 -0.14
N PRO A 5 15.18 -3.96 1.20
CA PRO A 5 14.20 -3.15 1.93
C PRO A 5 14.47 -1.66 1.66
N MET A 6 13.39 -0.90 1.43
CA MET A 6 13.49 0.54 1.21
C MET A 6 13.87 1.22 2.53
N GLN A 7 14.90 2.05 2.49
CA GLN A 7 15.43 2.75 3.66
C GLN A 7 15.54 4.24 3.37
N TRP A 8 15.25 5.04 4.40
CA TRP A 8 15.43 6.48 4.37
C TRP A 8 16.19 6.96 5.59
N LYS A 9 16.86 8.10 5.44
CA LYS A 9 17.45 8.86 6.54
C LYS A 9 16.75 10.21 6.62
N VAL A 10 16.19 10.51 7.78
CA VAL A 10 15.54 11.79 8.07
C VAL A 10 16.24 12.40 9.27
N GLY A 11 17.12 13.39 9.03
CA GLY A 11 18.00 13.91 10.07
C GLY A 11 18.91 12.81 10.65
N GLN A 12 18.78 12.54 11.95
CA GLN A 12 19.51 11.49 12.65
C GLN A 12 18.73 10.16 12.74
N VAL A 13 17.50 10.11 12.24
CA VAL A 13 16.64 8.93 12.30
C VAL A 13 16.79 8.10 11.03
N LYS A 14 16.90 6.78 11.18
CA LYS A 14 16.82 5.84 10.06
C LYS A 14 15.44 5.17 10.06
N ILE A 15 14.79 5.17 8.90
CA ILE A 15 13.49 4.55 8.70
C ILE A 15 13.66 3.41 7.71
N THR A 16 13.24 2.20 8.09
CA THR A 16 13.20 1.04 7.21
C THR A 16 11.76 0.65 6.93
N LYS A 17 11.35 0.61 5.65
CA LYS A 17 10.05 0.06 5.25
C LYS A 17 10.14 -1.45 5.09
N VAL A 18 9.28 -2.15 5.80
CA VAL A 18 9.02 -3.57 5.62
C VAL A 18 7.69 -3.70 4.86
N VAL A 19 7.72 -4.34 3.70
CA VAL A 19 6.49 -4.67 2.95
C VAL A 19 6.00 -6.03 3.43
N GLU A 20 4.87 -6.06 4.12
CA GLU A 20 4.31 -7.30 4.66
C GLU A 20 3.46 -8.02 3.62
N MET A 21 2.65 -7.27 2.86
CA MET A 21 1.77 -7.81 1.85
C MET A 21 1.46 -6.76 0.79
N GLU A 22 1.36 -7.21 -0.46
CA GLU A 22 0.77 -6.46 -1.57
C GLU A 22 -0.24 -7.38 -2.26
N THR A 23 -1.48 -6.93 -2.39
CA THR A 23 -2.57 -7.74 -2.94
C THR A 23 -3.56 -6.92 -3.74
N VAL A 24 -4.27 -7.59 -4.65
CA VAL A 24 -5.33 -7.01 -5.48
C VAL A 24 -6.65 -7.68 -5.14
N GLY A 25 -7.64 -6.89 -4.71
CA GLY A 25 -8.92 -7.39 -4.21
C GLY A 25 -8.89 -7.74 -2.72
N SER A 26 -9.92 -8.44 -2.25
CA SER A 26 -10.13 -8.81 -0.84
C SER A 26 -10.17 -7.63 0.15
N THR A 27 -10.34 -6.39 -0.35
CA THR A 27 -10.42 -5.17 0.47
C THR A 27 -11.81 -4.91 1.07
N ARG A 28 -12.84 -5.68 0.69
CA ARG A 28 -14.21 -5.47 1.20
C ARG A 28 -14.34 -5.68 2.70
N PHE A 29 -13.44 -6.44 3.32
CA PHE A 29 -13.41 -6.63 4.78
C PHE A 29 -13.12 -5.31 5.52
N ILE A 30 -12.33 -4.41 4.93
CA ILE A 30 -11.96 -3.11 5.53
C ILE A 30 -12.73 -1.93 4.93
N LEU A 31 -13.11 -2.03 3.64
CA LEU A 31 -13.82 -1.01 2.90
C LEU A 31 -15.07 -1.63 2.25
N PRO A 32 -16.11 -1.96 3.04
CA PRO A 32 -17.27 -2.68 2.54
C PRO A 32 -18.07 -1.89 1.47
N ALA A 33 -18.05 -0.56 1.55
CA ALA A 33 -18.72 0.32 0.59
C ALA A 33 -17.96 0.49 -0.74
N ALA A 34 -16.68 0.10 -0.80
CA ALA A 34 -15.86 0.18 -2.01
C ALA A 34 -16.18 -0.98 -2.97
N THR A 35 -17.41 -1.00 -3.48
CA THR A 35 -17.80 -1.97 -4.53
C THR A 35 -17.05 -1.67 -5.82
N HIS A 36 -16.90 -2.67 -6.69
CA HIS A 36 -16.22 -2.49 -7.98
C HIS A 36 -16.89 -1.38 -8.83
N ASP A 37 -18.22 -1.23 -8.73
CA ASP A 37 -18.95 -0.20 -9.47
C ASP A 37 -18.64 1.21 -8.96
N GLU A 38 -18.56 1.39 -7.63
CA GLU A 38 -18.17 2.69 -7.04
C GLU A 38 -16.71 3.02 -7.37
N ILE A 39 -15.81 2.04 -7.38
CA ILE A 39 -14.41 2.26 -7.73
C ILE A 39 -14.25 2.64 -9.21
N ARG A 40 -15.00 2.02 -10.12
CA ARG A 40 -14.95 2.37 -11.55
C ARG A 40 -15.44 3.79 -11.86
N LYS A 41 -16.27 4.38 -10.99
CA LYS A 41 -16.66 5.80 -11.10
C LYS A 41 -15.52 6.77 -10.74
N LEU A 42 -14.41 6.28 -10.20
CA LEU A 42 -13.25 7.06 -9.76
C LEU A 42 -12.04 6.77 -10.67
N PRO A 43 -11.97 7.34 -11.89
CA PRO A 43 -10.96 6.98 -12.88
C PRO A 43 -9.53 7.31 -12.46
N TRP A 44 -9.34 8.28 -11.57
CA TRP A 44 -8.02 8.64 -11.03
C TRP A 44 -7.37 7.52 -10.20
N LEU A 45 -8.15 6.53 -9.74
CA LEU A 45 -7.62 5.35 -9.06
C LEU A 45 -6.99 4.35 -10.04
N ILE A 46 -7.38 4.37 -11.31
CA ILE A 46 -6.96 3.38 -12.30
C ILE A 46 -5.81 3.96 -13.13
N PRO A 47 -4.71 3.21 -13.37
CA PRO A 47 -4.47 1.82 -12.98
C PRO A 47 -3.69 1.69 -11.66
N HIS A 48 -3.33 2.78 -10.99
CA HIS A 48 -2.31 2.76 -9.93
C HIS A 48 -2.81 2.20 -8.59
N PHE A 49 -4.07 2.47 -8.24
CA PHE A 49 -4.70 2.10 -6.97
C PHE A 49 -5.86 1.12 -7.14
N ALA A 50 -6.35 0.93 -8.37
CA ALA A 50 -7.35 -0.06 -8.72
C ALA A 50 -7.07 -0.65 -10.11
N THR A 51 -7.56 -1.86 -10.36
CA THR A 51 -7.61 -2.43 -11.72
C THR A 51 -8.77 -1.84 -12.51
N GLU A 52 -8.78 -2.06 -13.83
CA GLU A 52 -9.88 -1.62 -14.71
C GLU A 52 -11.24 -2.23 -14.30
N GLU A 53 -11.24 -3.42 -13.70
CA GLU A 53 -12.44 -4.08 -13.17
C GLU A 53 -12.91 -3.50 -11.83
N GLY A 54 -12.23 -2.47 -11.30
CA GLY A 54 -12.56 -1.84 -10.02
C GLY A 54 -12.05 -2.60 -8.79
N ARG A 55 -11.09 -3.52 -8.96
CA ARG A 55 -10.45 -4.20 -7.82
C ARG A 55 -9.38 -3.31 -7.22
N LEU A 56 -9.53 -2.93 -5.96
CA LEU A 56 -8.52 -2.13 -5.25
C LEU A 56 -7.20 -2.89 -5.09
N LYS A 57 -6.10 -2.15 -5.24
CA LYS A 57 -4.75 -2.59 -4.94
C LYS A 57 -4.40 -2.10 -3.54
N MET A 58 -3.97 -2.99 -2.66
CA MET A 58 -3.66 -2.68 -1.28
C MET A 58 -2.27 -3.18 -0.92
N SER A 59 -1.56 -2.39 -0.12
CA SER A 59 -0.30 -2.79 0.47
C SER A 59 -0.33 -2.56 1.99
N ILE A 60 0.28 -3.48 2.72
CA ILE A 60 0.48 -3.37 4.17
C ILE A 60 1.98 -3.19 4.40
N HIS A 61 2.32 -2.16 5.16
CA HIS A 61 3.70 -1.77 5.41
C HIS A 61 3.92 -1.49 6.89
N SER A 62 5.01 -2.03 7.42
CA SER A 62 5.54 -1.69 8.73
C SER A 62 6.75 -0.76 8.59
N LEU A 63 6.89 0.18 9.49
CA LEU A 63 8.00 1.14 9.53
C LEU A 63 8.81 0.91 10.80
N VAL A 64 10.07 0.51 10.64
CA VAL A 64 11.03 0.46 11.74
C VAL A 64 11.72 1.81 11.81
N VAL A 65 11.60 2.49 12.95
CA VAL A 65 12.16 3.81 13.18
C VAL A 65 13.29 3.70 14.21
N GLU A 66 14.52 3.89 13.77
CA GLU A 66 15.72 3.84 14.60
C GLU A 66 16.12 5.29 14.98
N THR A 67 16.01 5.62 16.27
CA THR A 67 16.41 6.93 16.82
C THR A 67 17.82 6.87 17.42
N PRO A 68 18.47 8.03 17.61
CA PRO A 68 19.63 8.12 18.51
C PRO A 68 19.28 7.63 19.92
N ALA A 69 20.30 7.19 20.66
CA ALA A 69 20.19 6.81 22.06
C ALA A 69 19.88 8.01 22.97
#